data_AF-A0A2P8GDS8-F1
#
_entry.id   AF-A0A2P8GDS8-F1
#
_cell.length_a   1.000
_cell.length_b   1.000
_cell.length_c   1.000
_cell.angle_alpha   90.00
_cell.angle_beta   90.00
_cell.angle_gamma   90.00
#
_symmetry.space_group_name_H-M   'P 1'
#
loop_
_entity.id
_entity.type
_entity.pdbx_description
1 polymer ?
#
loop_
_entity_poly.entity_id
_entity_poly.type
_entity_poly.pdbx_seq_one_letter_code
_entity_poly.pdbx_strand_id
1 'polypeptide(L)'
;MRKHTLTALFCLVAGASACIVSCKKENAPAKSTNEAGVSQTTLDQISALGFSTAEVRKVDGGYLVEGDILLSENDLTTKVNSPFLRTAKEEQYRTNNLVTGLPRVITIKVSNLGTAFVAGTDTAIARYNRLGLTISFRRITSGTANITISGFNQGPSGGFITLGSSGFPTSSGNPYNSIQMNTNAAAYGSNPNVLYVGSVIQHEIGHCIGFRHTDYFNRALSCGGTATNEGSAGVGAILIPGTPSGLSANSWMLSCSNGGNRTFNANDITALNYLY
;
A
#
# COMPACT_ATOMS: atom_id res chain seq x y z
N MET A 1 -59.35 24.22 50.21
CA MET A 1 -58.40 24.83 51.17
C MET A 1 -57.60 23.71 51.84
N ARG A 2 -56.27 23.85 51.93
CA ARG A 2 -55.29 22.88 52.46
C ARG A 2 -55.64 22.33 53.86
N LYS A 3 -55.26 21.06 54.11
CA LYS A 3 -54.67 20.51 55.36
C LYS A 3 -54.33 19.02 55.15
N HIS A 4 -53.04 18.66 55.08
CA HIS A 4 -52.13 18.21 56.16
C HIS A 4 -52.32 16.73 56.54
N THR A 5 -51.40 15.86 56.10
CA THR A 5 -50.33 15.16 56.87
C THR A 5 -50.79 13.87 57.54
N LEU A 6 -50.10 12.74 57.28
CA LEU A 6 -49.60 11.88 58.37
C LEU A 6 -48.48 10.94 57.89
N THR A 7 -47.44 10.94 58.71
CA THR A 7 -46.20 10.16 58.73
C THR A 7 -46.46 8.72 59.19
N ALA A 8 -45.70 7.74 58.68
CA ALA A 8 -45.40 6.52 59.42
C ALA A 8 -44.01 6.00 59.02
N LEU A 9 -43.17 5.80 60.02
CA LEU A 9 -41.76 5.47 59.96
C LEU A 9 -41.54 4.15 60.72
N PHE A 10 -40.54 3.39 60.27
CA PHE A 10 -39.81 2.31 60.96
C PHE A 10 -40.42 0.89 61.05
N CYS A 11 -39.72 -0.08 60.45
CA CYS A 11 -39.24 -1.34 61.05
C CYS A 11 -38.41 -2.11 59.99
N LEU A 12 -37.07 -2.01 59.95
CA LEU A 12 -36.11 -2.89 60.65
C LEU A 12 -36.20 -4.38 60.25
N VAL A 13 -35.46 -4.79 59.21
CA VAL A 13 -35.02 -6.20 59.04
C VAL A 13 -33.55 -6.23 58.60
N ALA A 14 -32.77 -6.92 59.43
CA ALA A 14 -31.36 -7.31 59.31
C ALA A 14 -31.02 -7.93 57.93
N GLY A 15 -29.83 -7.78 57.35
CA GLY A 15 -28.52 -7.96 57.94
C GLY A 15 -27.95 -9.31 57.50
N ALA A 16 -27.37 -9.37 56.30
CA ALA A 16 -26.54 -10.49 55.83
C ALA A 16 -25.46 -9.96 54.87
N SER A 17 -24.39 -9.39 55.44
CA SER A 17 -23.18 -9.02 54.70
C SER A 17 -22.40 -10.28 54.37
N ALA A 18 -22.50 -10.76 53.13
CA ALA A 18 -21.60 -11.76 52.59
C ALA A 18 -20.30 -11.08 52.14
N CYS A 19 -19.21 -11.37 52.85
CA CYS A 19 -17.87 -10.98 52.43
C CYS A 19 -17.48 -11.76 51.17
N ILE A 20 -17.47 -11.10 50.01
CA ILE A 20 -16.84 -11.62 48.79
C ILE A 20 -15.53 -10.85 48.60
N VAL A 21 -14.42 -11.51 48.95
CA VAL A 21 -13.06 -11.08 48.67
C VAL A 21 -12.87 -11.16 47.14
N SER A 22 -12.84 -10.02 46.47
CA SER A 22 -12.49 -9.93 45.06
C SER A 22 -10.97 -9.81 44.93
N CYS A 23 -10.32 -10.92 44.59
CA CYS A 23 -8.95 -10.93 44.11
C CYS A 23 -8.87 -10.16 42.79
N LYS A 24 -8.34 -8.94 42.81
CA LYS A 24 -7.85 -8.28 41.60
C LYS A 24 -6.65 -9.06 41.09
N LYS A 25 -6.85 -9.88 40.04
CA LYS A 25 -5.76 -10.18 39.11
C LYS A 25 -5.45 -8.88 38.37
N GLU A 26 -4.27 -8.34 38.57
CA GLU A 26 -3.72 -7.31 37.70
C GLU A 26 -3.63 -7.87 36.29
N ASN A 27 -4.55 -7.44 35.43
CA ASN A 27 -4.38 -7.57 33.99
C ASN A 27 -3.32 -6.55 33.59
N ALA A 28 -2.16 -7.03 33.17
CA ALA A 28 -1.25 -6.24 32.35
C ALA A 28 -2.05 -5.65 31.17
N PRO A 29 -1.79 -4.38 30.77
CA PRO A 29 -2.57 -3.75 29.72
C PRO A 29 -2.42 -4.56 28.42
N ALA A 30 -3.55 -5.06 27.91
CA ALA A 30 -3.60 -5.68 26.61
C ALA A 30 -3.09 -4.68 25.57
N LYS A 31 -2.05 -5.05 24.83
CA LYS A 31 -1.61 -4.29 23.65
C LYS A 31 -2.80 -4.22 22.70
N SER A 32 -3.38 -3.03 22.52
CA SER A 32 -4.44 -2.79 21.56
C SER A 32 -3.94 -3.16 20.16
N THR A 33 -4.52 -4.23 19.62
CA THR A 33 -4.29 -4.70 18.25
C THR A 33 -5.57 -4.45 17.46
N ASN A 34 -5.44 -4.07 16.20
CA ASN A 34 -6.58 -4.11 15.28
C ASN A 34 -6.98 -5.58 14.99
N GLU A 35 -8.11 -5.81 14.30
CA GLU A 35 -8.56 -7.17 13.97
C GLU A 35 -7.54 -7.99 13.14
N ALA A 36 -6.52 -7.33 12.57
CA ALA A 36 -5.42 -7.94 11.83
C ALA A 36 -4.18 -8.28 12.69
N GLY A 37 -4.22 -8.08 14.02
CA GLY A 37 -3.12 -8.41 14.93
C GLY A 37 -1.91 -7.48 14.86
N VAL A 38 -2.07 -6.28 14.28
CA VAL A 38 -1.01 -5.26 14.16
C VAL A 38 -1.03 -4.37 15.41
N SER A 39 0.14 -4.11 16.00
CA SER A 39 0.26 -3.31 17.22
C SER A 39 0.01 -1.83 16.96
N GLN A 40 -0.55 -1.09 17.94
CA GLN A 40 -0.74 0.35 17.82
C GLN A 40 0.55 1.11 17.46
N THR A 41 1.68 0.74 18.07
CA THR A 41 2.99 1.34 17.76
C THR A 41 3.35 1.19 16.29
N THR A 42 3.09 0.03 15.70
CA THR A 42 3.31 -0.19 14.26
C THR A 42 2.41 0.70 13.42
N LEU A 43 1.12 0.81 13.78
CA LEU A 43 0.17 1.68 13.06
C LEU A 43 0.61 3.14 13.12
N ASP A 44 1.12 3.60 14.25
CA ASP A 44 1.64 4.96 14.42
C ASP A 44 2.88 5.20 13.53
N GLN A 45 3.77 4.21 13.43
CA GLN A 45 4.93 4.27 12.51
C GLN A 45 4.49 4.32 11.04
N ILE A 46 3.53 3.50 10.64
CA ILE A 46 2.97 3.49 9.27
C ILE A 46 2.36 4.85 8.94
N SER A 47 1.57 5.40 9.86
CA SER A 47 0.96 6.74 9.72
C SER A 47 2.03 7.83 9.60
N ALA A 48 3.09 7.76 10.41
CA ALA A 48 4.21 8.72 10.37
C ALA A 48 5.02 8.68 9.08
N LEU A 49 4.98 7.56 8.33
CA LEU A 49 5.56 7.45 7.00
C LEU A 49 4.65 8.01 5.89
N GLY A 50 3.40 8.37 6.22
CA GLY A 50 2.41 8.89 5.26
C GLY A 50 1.62 7.80 4.53
N PHE A 51 1.43 6.65 5.18
CA PHE A 51 0.58 5.56 4.67
C PHE A 51 -0.68 5.40 5.51
N SER A 52 -1.69 4.77 4.92
CA SER A 52 -2.94 4.51 5.60
C SER A 52 -2.77 3.43 6.66
N THR A 53 -3.42 3.61 7.80
CA THR A 53 -3.57 2.55 8.80
C THR A 53 -4.81 1.68 8.56
N ALA A 54 -5.61 2.01 7.53
CA ALA A 54 -6.72 1.18 7.10
C ALA A 54 -6.21 -0.09 6.42
N GLU A 55 -6.84 -1.23 6.73
CA GLU A 55 -6.57 -2.52 6.07
C GLU A 55 -5.10 -2.99 6.11
N VAL A 56 -4.31 -2.50 7.08
CA VAL A 56 -2.93 -2.95 7.29
C VAL A 56 -2.93 -4.42 7.65
N ARG A 57 -2.14 -5.21 6.92
CA ARG A 57 -2.03 -6.65 7.11
C ARG A 57 -0.59 -7.04 7.33
N LYS A 58 -0.32 -7.80 8.39
CA LYS A 58 0.99 -8.44 8.54
C LYS A 58 1.12 -9.55 7.50
N VAL A 59 2.22 -9.54 6.76
CA VAL A 59 2.56 -10.52 5.73
C VAL A 59 4.00 -10.98 5.92
N ASP A 60 4.45 -11.94 5.12
CA ASP A 60 5.86 -12.30 5.12
C ASP A 60 6.71 -11.10 4.66
N GLY A 61 7.82 -10.84 5.34
CA GLY A 61 8.69 -9.69 5.08
C GLY A 61 8.24 -8.34 5.66
N GLY A 62 7.04 -8.21 6.24
CA GLY A 62 6.62 -6.95 6.90
C GLY A 62 5.11 -6.72 6.93
N TYR A 63 4.70 -5.53 6.49
CA TYR A 63 3.32 -5.04 6.55
C TYR A 63 2.86 -4.59 5.18
N LEU A 64 1.77 -5.21 4.69
CA LEU A 64 1.08 -4.80 3.49
C LEU A 64 0.12 -3.66 3.85
N VAL A 65 0.31 -2.52 3.20
CA VAL A 65 -0.51 -1.31 3.32
C VAL A 65 -1.05 -0.94 1.94
N GLU A 66 -2.18 -0.23 1.90
CA GLU A 66 -2.78 0.30 0.65
C GLU A 66 -3.08 -0.77 -0.43
N GLY A 67 -3.03 -2.05 -0.07
CA GLY A 67 -3.39 -3.19 -0.91
C GLY A 67 -2.22 -3.90 -1.58
N ASP A 68 -1.13 -3.18 -1.88
CA ASP A 68 0.02 -3.63 -2.69
C ASP A 68 1.39 -3.06 -2.24
N ILE A 69 1.44 -2.20 -1.22
CA ILE A 69 2.71 -1.64 -0.73
C ILE A 69 3.20 -2.44 0.48
N LEU A 70 4.39 -3.04 0.35
CA LEU A 70 5.08 -3.76 1.41
C LEU A 70 6.06 -2.83 2.14
N LEU A 71 5.78 -2.56 3.41
CA LEU A 71 6.69 -1.89 4.33
C LEU A 71 7.42 -2.94 5.17
N SER A 72 8.74 -3.00 5.04
CA SER A 72 9.57 -3.82 5.91
C SER A 72 9.69 -3.19 7.30
N GLU A 73 10.09 -3.99 8.29
CA GLU A 73 10.37 -3.50 9.65
C GLU A 73 11.41 -2.35 9.65
N ASN A 74 12.38 -2.40 8.73
CA ASN A 74 13.38 -1.34 8.59
C ASN A 74 12.77 -0.04 8.08
N ASP A 75 11.79 -0.12 7.17
CA ASP A 75 11.10 1.05 6.62
C ASP A 75 10.36 1.80 7.73
N LEU A 76 9.75 1.08 8.69
CA LEU A 76 9.02 1.65 9.84
C LEU A 76 9.89 2.51 10.78
N THR A 77 11.21 2.40 10.69
CA THR A 77 12.15 3.20 11.50
C THR A 77 12.71 4.41 10.75
N THR A 78 12.39 4.54 9.46
CA THR A 78 12.88 5.64 8.62
C THR A 78 12.13 6.92 8.94
N LYS A 79 12.86 8.02 9.21
CA LYS A 79 12.26 9.33 9.42
C LYS A 79 11.97 10.00 8.09
N VAL A 80 10.72 10.36 7.84
CA VAL A 80 10.32 11.15 6.68
C VAL A 80 10.31 12.64 7.06
N ASN A 81 11.25 13.40 6.49
CA ASN A 81 11.22 14.86 6.52
C ASN A 81 10.68 15.35 5.17
N SER A 82 9.38 15.63 5.08
CA SER A 82 8.78 16.20 3.86
C SER A 82 8.07 17.50 4.20
N PRO A 83 8.61 18.66 3.79
CA PRO A 83 7.95 19.93 4.02
C PRO A 83 7.32 20.44 2.73
N PHE A 84 6.23 19.86 2.23
CA PHE A 84 5.38 20.55 1.24
C PHE A 84 3.92 20.13 1.35
N LEU A 85 3.09 21.09 1.74
CA LEU A 85 1.63 20.99 1.77
C LEU A 85 1.11 21.76 0.56
N ARG A 86 0.85 21.07 -0.54
CA ARG A 86 0.05 21.59 -1.65
C ARG A 86 -1.21 20.73 -1.74
N THR A 87 -2.34 21.39 -1.90
CA THR A 87 -3.69 20.81 -1.82
C THR A 87 -3.78 19.56 -2.71
N ALA A 88 -4.34 18.47 -2.18
CA ALA A 88 -4.55 17.17 -2.83
C ALA A 88 -5.50 17.23 -4.05
N LYS A 89 -5.12 18.02 -5.05
CA LYS A 89 -5.79 18.21 -6.33
C LYS A 89 -4.84 17.95 -7.51
N GLU A 90 -3.63 17.50 -7.23
CA GLU A 90 -2.52 17.50 -8.18
C GLU A 90 -2.13 16.05 -8.52
N GLU A 91 -1.62 15.80 -9.72
CA GLU A 91 -1.54 14.44 -10.27
C GLU A 91 -0.10 13.90 -10.29
N GLN A 92 0.08 12.60 -10.13
CA GLN A 92 1.36 11.87 -10.10
C GLN A 92 2.25 12.20 -8.90
N TYR A 93 2.43 11.20 -8.04
CA TYR A 93 3.18 11.32 -6.81
C TYR A 93 4.40 10.41 -6.82
N ARG A 94 5.47 10.88 -6.21
CA ARG A 94 6.66 10.09 -5.91
C ARG A 94 6.91 10.01 -4.42
N THR A 95 7.72 9.04 -4.02
CA THR A 95 8.29 8.99 -2.68
C THR A 95 9.48 9.94 -2.54
N ASN A 96 10.03 10.02 -1.32
CA ASN A 96 11.24 10.78 -1.04
C ASN A 96 12.48 10.19 -1.73
N ASN A 97 12.53 8.87 -1.86
CA ASN A 97 13.65 8.16 -2.47
C ASN A 97 13.35 7.85 -3.94
N LEU A 98 14.34 8.05 -4.80
CA LEU A 98 14.26 7.74 -6.23
C LEU A 98 15.44 6.86 -6.62
N VAL A 99 15.37 6.20 -7.77
CA VAL A 99 16.54 5.53 -8.34
C VAL A 99 17.56 6.58 -8.76
N THR A 100 18.81 6.40 -8.36
CA THR A 100 19.91 7.31 -8.72
C THR A 100 21.02 6.55 -9.46
N GLY A 101 22.05 7.29 -9.88
CA GLY A 101 23.15 6.76 -10.70
C GLY A 101 22.75 6.61 -12.18
N LEU A 102 22.10 7.64 -12.73
CA LEU A 102 21.55 7.67 -14.09
C LEU A 102 22.61 8.11 -15.11
N PRO A 103 22.59 7.60 -16.36
CA PRO A 103 21.65 6.60 -16.87
C PRO A 103 21.93 5.19 -16.32
N ARG A 104 20.89 4.39 -16.12
CA ARG A 104 20.98 3.09 -15.43
C ARG A 104 20.15 2.00 -16.09
N VAL A 105 20.73 0.81 -16.22
CA VAL A 105 20.00 -0.41 -16.60
C VAL A 105 19.58 -1.15 -15.33
N ILE A 106 18.27 -1.30 -15.11
CA ILE A 106 17.68 -2.08 -14.03
C ILE A 106 17.39 -3.48 -14.54
N THR A 107 18.01 -4.48 -13.94
CA THR A 107 17.80 -5.89 -14.30
C THR A 107 16.61 -6.48 -13.55
N ILE A 108 15.76 -7.22 -14.25
CA ILE A 108 14.59 -7.90 -13.70
C ILE A 108 14.70 -9.41 -13.92
N LYS A 109 14.43 -10.22 -12.90
CA LYS A 109 14.37 -11.68 -13.02
C LYS A 109 13.01 -12.18 -12.58
N VAL A 110 12.39 -13.06 -13.37
CA VAL A 110 11.16 -13.77 -12.99
C VAL A 110 11.55 -15.13 -12.43
N SER A 111 11.08 -15.47 -11.23
CA SER A 111 11.46 -16.68 -10.50
C SER A 111 10.24 -17.53 -10.17
N ASN A 112 10.26 -18.80 -10.57
CA ASN A 112 9.24 -19.81 -10.23
C ASN A 112 7.79 -19.40 -10.57
N LEU A 113 7.59 -18.67 -11.67
CA LEU A 113 6.27 -18.25 -12.15
C LEU A 113 5.99 -18.77 -13.55
N GLY A 114 4.70 -18.93 -13.87
CA GLY A 114 4.24 -19.43 -15.16
C GLY A 114 4.53 -18.49 -16.33
N THR A 115 4.36 -19.01 -17.55
CA THR A 115 4.68 -18.31 -18.81
C THR A 115 3.96 -16.97 -18.98
N ALA A 116 2.74 -16.83 -18.48
CA ALA A 116 1.99 -15.58 -18.53
C ALA A 116 2.67 -14.45 -17.74
N PHE A 117 3.30 -14.74 -16.60
CA PHE A 117 4.06 -13.76 -15.82
C PHE A 117 5.38 -13.38 -16.48
N VAL A 118 6.05 -14.34 -17.13
CA VAL A 118 7.25 -14.06 -17.93
C VAL A 118 6.90 -13.12 -19.10
N ALA A 119 5.87 -13.46 -19.89
CA ALA A 119 5.42 -12.64 -21.01
C ALA A 119 4.85 -11.29 -20.56
N GLY A 120 4.17 -11.23 -19.41
CA GLY A 120 3.71 -9.99 -18.80
C GLY A 120 4.87 -9.09 -18.37
N THR A 121 5.95 -9.68 -17.83
CA THR A 121 7.19 -8.94 -17.49
C THR A 121 7.84 -8.36 -18.75
N ASP A 122 7.95 -9.15 -19.82
CA ASP A 122 8.49 -8.67 -21.10
C ASP A 122 7.63 -7.54 -21.68
N THR A 123 6.30 -7.63 -21.53
CA THR A 123 5.36 -6.57 -21.92
C THR A 123 5.60 -5.28 -21.13
N ALA A 124 5.72 -5.36 -19.81
CA ALA A 124 5.97 -4.20 -18.96
C ALA A 124 7.32 -3.53 -19.28
N ILE A 125 8.39 -4.32 -19.41
CA ILE A 125 9.73 -3.84 -19.79
C ILE A 125 9.69 -3.11 -21.13
N ALA A 126 9.02 -3.68 -22.14
CA ALA A 126 8.91 -3.07 -23.46
C ALA A 126 8.19 -1.71 -23.42
N ARG A 127 7.22 -1.52 -22.52
CA ARG A 127 6.51 -0.24 -22.36
C ARG A 127 7.42 0.83 -21.78
N TYR A 128 8.11 0.55 -20.68
CA TYR A 128 9.08 1.49 -20.10
C TYR A 128 10.19 1.85 -21.09
N ASN A 129 10.80 0.85 -21.73
CA ASN A 129 11.93 1.08 -22.64
C ASN A 129 11.55 1.88 -23.89
N ARG A 130 10.28 1.84 -24.32
CA ARG A 130 9.80 2.64 -25.47
C ARG A 130 9.85 4.14 -25.21
N LEU A 131 9.80 4.57 -23.95
CA LEU A 131 9.82 5.98 -23.59
C LEU A 131 11.22 6.61 -23.68
N GLY A 132 12.29 5.82 -23.73
CA GLY A 132 13.67 6.34 -23.86
C GLY A 132 14.16 7.10 -22.62
N LEU A 133 13.70 6.73 -21.43
CA LEU A 133 14.08 7.34 -20.15
C LEU A 133 15.59 7.12 -19.86
N THR A 134 16.13 7.87 -18.90
CA THR A 134 17.49 7.64 -18.36
C THR A 134 17.61 6.36 -17.55
N ILE A 135 16.49 5.73 -17.17
CA ILE A 135 16.44 4.33 -16.75
C ILE A 135 15.97 3.44 -17.90
N SER A 136 16.53 2.25 -17.98
CA SER A 136 16.04 1.18 -18.87
C SER A 136 15.96 -0.13 -18.12
N PHE A 137 15.14 -1.05 -18.60
CA PHE A 137 14.92 -2.33 -17.97
C PHE A 137 15.37 -3.47 -18.86
N ARG A 138 15.94 -4.52 -18.25
CA ARG A 138 16.36 -5.72 -18.97
C ARG A 138 16.02 -6.97 -18.18
N ARG A 139 15.26 -7.88 -18.79
CA ARG A 139 15.03 -9.19 -18.19
C ARG A 139 16.31 -10.02 -18.27
N ILE A 140 16.66 -10.69 -17.17
CA ILE A 140 17.72 -11.67 -17.10
C ILE A 140 17.14 -13.03 -16.67
N THR A 141 17.81 -14.12 -17.05
CA THR A 141 17.38 -15.49 -16.73
C THR A 141 18.32 -16.19 -15.73
N SER A 142 19.49 -15.61 -15.46
CA SER A 142 20.48 -16.12 -14.50
C SER A 142 21.17 -14.97 -13.76
N GLY A 143 21.81 -15.29 -12.64
CA GLY A 143 22.49 -14.30 -11.78
C GLY A 143 21.56 -13.54 -10.84
N THR A 144 22.11 -12.46 -10.27
CA THR A 144 21.42 -11.58 -9.33
C THR A 144 20.85 -10.38 -10.08
N ALA A 145 19.53 -10.22 -10.02
CA ALA A 145 18.83 -9.07 -10.61
C ALA A 145 18.70 -7.94 -9.60
N ASN A 146 18.46 -6.72 -10.10
CA ASN A 146 18.08 -5.59 -9.26
C ASN A 146 16.68 -5.78 -8.69
N ILE A 147 15.75 -6.33 -9.49
CA ILE A 147 14.38 -6.65 -9.08
C ILE A 147 14.11 -8.14 -9.37
N THR A 148 13.63 -8.87 -8.37
CA THR A 148 13.16 -10.26 -8.55
C THR A 148 11.64 -10.30 -8.42
N ILE A 149 10.98 -10.84 -9.44
CA ILE A 149 9.54 -11.11 -9.45
C ILE A 149 9.32 -12.56 -9.03
N SER A 150 8.57 -12.79 -7.95
CA SER A 150 8.21 -14.12 -7.46
C SER A 150 6.72 -14.22 -7.13
N GLY A 151 6.25 -15.43 -6.84
CA GLY A 151 4.84 -15.69 -6.56
C GLY A 151 4.54 -15.83 -5.08
N PHE A 152 3.35 -15.38 -4.69
CA PHE A 152 2.69 -15.77 -3.44
C PHE A 152 1.28 -16.27 -3.77
N ASN A 153 0.69 -17.11 -2.92
CA ASN A 153 -0.66 -17.65 -3.15
C ASN A 153 -1.59 -17.25 -2.02
N GLN A 154 -2.47 -16.28 -2.28
CA GLN A 154 -3.44 -15.84 -1.29
C GLN A 154 -4.81 -15.59 -1.93
N GLY A 155 -5.86 -16.18 -1.36
CA GLY A 155 -7.23 -15.89 -1.72
C GLY A 155 -7.69 -14.50 -1.28
N PRO A 156 -8.89 -14.06 -1.74
CA PRO A 156 -9.49 -12.82 -1.30
C PRO A 156 -9.72 -12.81 0.22
N SER A 157 -9.58 -11.65 0.83
CA SER A 157 -9.81 -11.43 2.27
C SER A 157 -10.35 -10.02 2.48
N GLY A 158 -11.36 -9.86 3.34
CA GLY A 158 -11.97 -8.55 3.62
C GLY A 158 -12.67 -7.90 2.42
N GLY A 159 -13.08 -8.68 1.40
CA GLY A 159 -13.65 -8.13 0.16
C GLY A 159 -12.61 -7.62 -0.85
N PHE A 160 -11.32 -7.79 -0.56
CA PHE A 160 -10.21 -7.37 -1.41
C PHE A 160 -9.34 -8.57 -1.83
N ILE A 161 -8.65 -8.45 -2.95
CA ILE A 161 -7.59 -9.38 -3.35
C ILE A 161 -6.36 -8.61 -3.81
N THR A 162 -5.23 -8.87 -3.17
CA THR A 162 -3.92 -8.34 -3.60
C THR A 162 -3.53 -9.01 -4.92
N LEU A 163 -3.29 -8.21 -5.96
CA LEU A 163 -2.89 -8.70 -7.27
C LEU A 163 -1.37 -8.85 -7.38
N GLY A 164 -0.67 -7.83 -6.93
CA GLY A 164 0.77 -7.73 -6.82
C GLY A 164 1.12 -6.97 -5.55
N SER A 165 2.39 -7.02 -5.15
CA SER A 165 2.91 -6.08 -4.17
C SER A 165 4.40 -5.84 -4.35
N SER A 166 4.84 -4.67 -3.96
CA SER A 166 6.24 -4.24 -4.00
C SER A 166 6.48 -3.14 -2.98
N GLY A 167 7.63 -2.48 -3.04
CA GLY A 167 8.00 -1.40 -2.13
C GLY A 167 8.73 -0.30 -2.89
N PHE A 168 9.39 0.59 -2.15
CA PHE A 168 9.98 1.80 -2.69
C PHE A 168 11.51 1.78 -2.75
N PRO A 169 12.14 2.67 -3.54
CA PRO A 169 13.58 2.80 -3.59
C PRO A 169 14.19 3.02 -2.20
N THR A 170 15.38 2.44 -2.02
CA THR A 170 16.19 2.67 -0.82
C THR A 170 16.74 4.10 -0.81
N SER A 171 17.14 4.59 0.37
CA SER A 171 17.84 5.88 0.51
C SER A 171 19.18 5.95 -0.26
N SER A 172 19.76 4.78 -0.58
CA SER A 172 20.96 4.67 -1.42
C SER A 172 20.69 4.79 -2.93
N GLY A 173 19.43 4.96 -3.34
CA GLY A 173 19.03 5.11 -4.72
C GLY A 173 18.99 3.80 -5.53
N ASN A 174 18.92 2.66 -4.85
CA ASN A 174 18.60 1.38 -5.48
C ASN A 174 17.08 1.18 -5.57
N PRO A 175 16.56 0.59 -6.67
CA PRO A 175 15.14 0.26 -6.75
C PRO A 175 14.77 -0.75 -5.66
N TYR A 176 13.48 -0.81 -5.32
CA TYR A 176 13.00 -1.93 -4.50
C TYR A 176 13.23 -3.25 -5.23
N ASN A 177 13.69 -4.25 -4.51
CA ASN A 177 14.33 -5.43 -5.12
C ASN A 177 13.40 -6.63 -5.31
N SER A 178 12.13 -6.52 -4.93
CA SER A 178 11.17 -7.62 -4.96
C SER A 178 9.80 -7.18 -5.49
N ILE A 179 9.20 -7.99 -6.36
CA ILE A 179 7.80 -7.88 -6.72
C ILE A 179 7.15 -9.24 -6.44
N GLN A 180 6.10 -9.25 -5.64
CA GLN A 180 5.33 -10.45 -5.33
C GLN A 180 4.05 -10.45 -6.16
N MET A 181 3.84 -11.47 -6.97
CA MET A 181 2.65 -11.63 -7.83
C MET A 181 1.73 -12.70 -7.26
N ASN A 182 0.43 -12.41 -7.16
CA ASN A 182 -0.51 -13.39 -6.61
C ASN A 182 -0.78 -14.51 -7.63
N THR A 183 -0.49 -15.75 -7.29
CA THR A 183 -0.72 -16.91 -8.14
C THR A 183 -2.08 -17.57 -7.87
N ASN A 184 -2.90 -17.02 -6.98
CA ASN A 184 -4.24 -17.52 -6.71
C ASN A 184 -5.16 -17.32 -7.92
N ALA A 185 -5.98 -18.33 -8.23
CA ALA A 185 -6.90 -18.27 -9.37
C ALA A 185 -7.94 -17.14 -9.26
N ALA A 186 -8.24 -16.63 -8.05
CA ALA A 186 -9.12 -15.48 -7.88
C ALA A 186 -8.49 -14.16 -8.34
N ALA A 187 -7.15 -14.08 -8.46
CA ALA A 187 -6.46 -12.84 -8.87
C ALA A 187 -6.44 -12.67 -10.40
N TYR A 188 -6.06 -13.72 -11.12
CA TYR A 188 -5.85 -13.68 -12.58
C TYR A 188 -6.61 -14.75 -13.37
N GLY A 189 -7.42 -15.58 -12.69
CA GLY A 189 -8.00 -16.78 -13.28
C GLY A 189 -7.01 -17.94 -13.40
N SER A 190 -7.52 -19.11 -13.79
CA SER A 190 -6.69 -20.30 -14.04
C SER A 190 -5.77 -20.17 -15.25
N ASN A 191 -6.08 -19.24 -16.17
CA ASN A 191 -5.30 -18.93 -17.35
C ASN A 191 -5.05 -17.41 -17.41
N PRO A 192 -4.02 -16.91 -16.70
CA PRO A 192 -3.76 -15.48 -16.59
C PRO A 192 -3.58 -14.80 -17.95
N ASN A 193 -4.32 -13.71 -18.18
CA ASN A 193 -4.16 -12.89 -19.37
C ASN A 193 -2.83 -12.11 -19.30
N VAL A 194 -1.98 -12.28 -20.33
CA VAL A 194 -0.64 -11.67 -20.39
C VAL A 194 -0.66 -10.15 -20.26
N LEU A 195 -1.64 -9.48 -20.88
CA LEU A 195 -1.72 -8.02 -20.86
C LEU A 195 -2.20 -7.49 -19.51
N TYR A 196 -3.10 -8.21 -18.85
CA TYR A 196 -3.51 -7.87 -17.49
C TYR A 196 -2.36 -8.05 -16.51
N VAL A 197 -1.69 -9.21 -16.53
CA VAL A 197 -0.50 -9.46 -15.70
C VAL A 197 0.60 -8.45 -15.98
N GLY A 198 0.86 -8.13 -17.26
CA GLY A 198 1.83 -7.11 -17.65
C GLY A 198 1.46 -5.71 -17.15
N SER A 199 0.17 -5.39 -17.03
CA SER A 199 -0.28 -4.11 -16.46
C SER A 199 -0.06 -4.03 -14.96
N VAL A 200 -0.28 -5.13 -14.22
CA VAL A 200 0.05 -5.17 -12.78
C VAL A 200 1.56 -5.13 -12.56
N ILE A 201 2.35 -5.91 -13.30
CA ILE A 201 3.83 -5.85 -13.18
C ILE A 201 4.36 -4.46 -13.54
N GLN A 202 3.78 -3.79 -14.53
CA GLN A 202 4.14 -2.40 -14.87
C GLN A 202 3.88 -1.44 -13.70
N HIS A 203 2.76 -1.61 -13.00
CA HIS A 203 2.41 -0.86 -11.79
C HIS A 203 3.44 -1.08 -10.68
N GLU A 204 3.75 -2.35 -10.37
CA GLU A 204 4.72 -2.70 -9.33
C GLU A 204 6.14 -2.20 -9.64
N ILE A 205 6.56 -2.21 -10.92
CA ILE A 205 7.82 -1.57 -11.33
C ILE A 205 7.78 -0.07 -11.02
N GLY A 206 6.63 0.59 -11.17
CA GLY A 206 6.42 1.99 -10.83
C GLY A 206 6.72 2.28 -9.37
N HIS A 207 6.20 1.47 -8.45
CA HIS A 207 6.56 1.55 -7.02
C HIS A 207 8.05 1.31 -6.78
N CYS A 208 8.63 0.30 -7.43
CA CYS A 208 10.04 -0.02 -7.27
C CYS A 208 10.98 1.12 -7.71
N ILE A 209 10.52 2.03 -8.57
CA ILE A 209 11.24 3.24 -9.00
C ILE A 209 10.71 4.52 -8.36
N GLY A 210 9.82 4.41 -7.37
CA GLY A 210 9.46 5.50 -6.47
C GLY A 210 8.16 6.24 -6.79
N PHE A 211 7.31 5.73 -7.69
CA PHE A 211 5.96 6.27 -7.89
C PHE A 211 5.01 5.77 -6.79
N ARG A 212 4.10 6.64 -6.35
CA ARG A 212 2.97 6.27 -5.47
C ARG A 212 1.67 6.26 -6.25
N HIS A 213 0.60 5.82 -5.59
CA HIS A 213 -0.73 5.89 -6.17
C HIS A 213 -1.14 7.30 -6.56
N THR A 214 -1.75 7.44 -7.72
CA THR A 214 -2.28 8.73 -8.19
C THR A 214 -3.55 9.16 -7.44
N ASP A 215 -4.31 8.19 -6.96
CA ASP A 215 -5.56 8.37 -6.21
C ASP A 215 -5.35 8.20 -4.70
N TYR A 216 -4.12 8.41 -4.20
CA TYR A 216 -3.79 8.27 -2.78
C TYR A 216 -4.71 9.10 -1.86
N PHE A 217 -5.14 10.28 -2.32
CA PHE A 217 -6.03 11.16 -1.57
C PHE A 217 -7.48 10.66 -1.52
N ASN A 218 -7.89 9.78 -2.45
CA ASN A 218 -9.22 9.21 -2.54
C ASN A 218 -9.23 7.93 -3.41
N ARG A 219 -9.04 6.76 -2.79
CA ARG A 219 -9.04 5.48 -3.51
C ARG A 219 -10.37 5.11 -4.14
N ALA A 220 -11.48 5.72 -3.72
CA ALA A 220 -12.79 5.47 -4.34
C ALA A 220 -12.81 5.87 -5.84
N LEU A 221 -11.86 6.69 -6.28
CA LEU A 221 -11.71 7.07 -7.69
C LEU A 221 -11.33 5.90 -8.60
N SER A 222 -10.60 4.89 -8.10
CA SER A 222 -10.28 3.68 -8.87
C SER A 222 -10.91 2.41 -8.33
N CYS A 223 -11.09 2.32 -7.00
CA CYS A 223 -11.59 1.13 -6.32
C CYS A 223 -13.11 1.13 -6.11
N GLY A 224 -13.78 2.27 -6.31
CA GLY A 224 -15.17 2.45 -5.90
C GLY A 224 -15.35 2.50 -4.38
N GLY A 225 -16.60 2.60 -3.91
CA GLY A 225 -16.92 2.63 -2.48
C GLY A 225 -16.75 4.00 -1.81
N THR A 226 -16.56 4.00 -0.49
CA THR A 226 -16.44 5.22 0.32
C THR A 226 -15.06 5.83 0.17
N ALA A 227 -14.99 7.14 -0.04
CA ALA A 227 -13.73 7.87 -0.11
C ALA A 227 -12.87 7.61 1.14
N THR A 228 -11.78 6.90 0.95
CA THR A 228 -10.76 6.63 1.96
C THR A 228 -9.47 7.30 1.50
N ASN A 229 -8.87 8.08 2.39
CA ASN A 229 -7.59 8.75 2.16
C ASN A 229 -6.46 7.83 2.64
N GLU A 230 -5.40 7.69 1.85
CA GLU A 230 -4.23 6.87 2.12
C GLU A 230 -3.33 7.44 3.25
N GLY A 231 -3.80 8.39 4.07
CA GLY A 231 -3.10 8.83 5.29
C GLY A 231 -3.17 10.34 5.55
N SER A 232 -2.22 10.84 6.35
CA SER A 232 -2.06 12.29 6.55
C SER A 232 -1.52 12.92 5.26
N ALA A 233 -2.32 13.81 4.66
CA ALA A 233 -1.94 14.55 3.47
C ALA A 233 -0.58 15.26 3.66
N GLY A 234 0.37 15.01 2.74
CA GLY A 234 1.65 15.73 2.64
C GLY A 234 2.88 15.02 3.21
N VAL A 235 2.73 13.85 3.85
CA VAL A 235 3.87 13.03 4.31
C VAL A 235 4.10 11.90 3.31
N GLY A 236 5.33 11.72 2.83
CA GLY A 236 5.70 10.58 1.98
C GLY A 236 5.26 10.64 0.51
N ALA A 237 4.27 11.46 0.14
CA ALA A 237 3.84 11.72 -1.23
C ALA A 237 4.24 13.11 -1.71
N ILE A 238 5.19 13.18 -2.66
CA ILE A 238 5.66 14.42 -3.27
C ILE A 238 5.10 14.52 -4.69
N LEU A 239 4.46 15.63 -5.02
CA LEU A 239 3.98 15.89 -6.37
C LEU A 239 5.14 15.94 -7.39
N ILE A 240 4.91 15.33 -8.55
CA ILE A 240 5.82 15.43 -9.69
C ILE A 240 5.45 16.66 -10.53
N PRO A 241 6.35 17.65 -10.70
CA PRO A 241 6.06 18.84 -11.51
C PRO A 241 5.75 18.54 -12.98
N GLY A 242 4.92 19.38 -13.60
CA GLY A 242 4.58 19.29 -15.02
C GLY A 242 3.33 18.48 -15.35
N THR A 243 2.69 17.86 -14.36
CA THR A 243 1.42 17.15 -14.51
C THR A 243 0.23 18.06 -14.21
N PRO A 244 -0.90 17.96 -14.95
CA PRO A 244 -2.10 18.77 -14.70
C PRO A 244 -2.67 18.56 -13.28
N SER A 245 -3.48 19.52 -12.82
CA SER A 245 -4.33 19.33 -11.64
C SER A 245 -5.67 18.71 -12.05
N GLY A 246 -6.03 17.54 -11.52
CA GLY A 246 -7.24 16.81 -11.89
C GLY A 246 -7.21 15.33 -11.52
N LEU A 247 -8.08 14.53 -12.15
CA LEU A 247 -8.09 13.07 -12.02
C LEU A 247 -7.34 12.48 -13.21
N SER A 248 -6.21 11.81 -12.97
CA SER A 248 -5.50 11.07 -14.03
C SER A 248 -6.25 9.77 -14.31
N ALA A 249 -7.38 9.90 -15.00
CA ALA A 249 -8.21 8.75 -15.35
C ALA A 249 -7.36 7.74 -16.13
N ASN A 250 -7.44 6.47 -15.73
CA ASN A 250 -6.66 5.37 -16.30
C ASN A 250 -5.13 5.47 -16.15
N SER A 251 -4.61 6.28 -15.21
CA SER A 251 -3.20 6.22 -14.81
C SER A 251 -2.78 4.79 -14.46
N TRP A 252 -1.58 4.39 -14.87
CA TRP A 252 -1.08 3.07 -14.50
C TRP A 252 -0.87 2.91 -13.00
N MET A 253 -0.68 4.02 -12.28
CA MET A 253 -0.50 4.07 -10.82
C MET A 253 -1.83 4.28 -10.08
N LEU A 254 -2.99 3.99 -10.67
CA LEU A 254 -4.23 3.91 -9.88
C LEU A 254 -4.20 2.70 -8.95
N SER A 255 -4.62 2.85 -7.69
CA SER A 255 -4.51 1.81 -6.68
C SER A 255 -5.35 0.55 -6.99
N CYS A 256 -6.39 0.65 -7.81
CA CYS A 256 -7.16 -0.50 -8.28
C CYS A 256 -7.05 -0.71 -9.78
N SER A 257 -6.79 -1.96 -10.15
CA SER A 257 -6.80 -2.39 -11.54
C SER A 257 -8.21 -2.49 -12.09
N ASN A 258 -8.36 -2.23 -13.40
CA ASN A 258 -9.60 -2.47 -14.13
C ASN A 258 -9.68 -3.89 -14.73
N GLY A 259 -8.73 -4.78 -14.38
CA GLY A 259 -8.65 -6.14 -14.91
C GLY A 259 -8.20 -6.23 -16.37
N GLY A 260 -7.81 -5.10 -16.98
CA GLY A 260 -7.55 -4.98 -18.40
C GLY A 260 -6.09 -4.64 -18.75
N ASN A 261 -5.90 -4.25 -20.00
CA ASN A 261 -4.61 -3.82 -20.55
C ASN A 261 -4.33 -2.34 -20.27
N ARG A 262 -4.23 -1.95 -18.99
CA ARG A 262 -3.93 -0.57 -18.62
C ARG A 262 -2.46 -0.25 -18.93
N THR A 263 -2.23 0.85 -19.62
CA THR A 263 -0.90 1.32 -20.03
C THR A 263 -0.75 2.81 -19.72
N PHE A 264 0.42 3.35 -20.00
CA PHE A 264 0.76 4.75 -19.78
C PHE A 264 -0.20 5.70 -20.50
N ASN A 265 -0.76 6.64 -19.74
CA ASN A 265 -1.44 7.81 -20.26
C ASN A 265 -0.44 8.99 -20.42
N ALA A 266 -0.90 10.12 -20.96
CA ALA A 266 -0.03 11.27 -21.22
C ALA A 266 0.60 11.86 -19.94
N ASN A 267 -0.14 11.92 -18.84
CA ASN A 267 0.36 12.48 -17.57
C ASN A 267 1.37 11.54 -16.93
N ASP A 268 1.15 10.25 -17.05
CA ASP A 268 2.10 9.27 -16.56
C ASP A 268 3.44 9.35 -17.34
N ILE A 269 3.38 9.55 -18.68
CA ILE A 269 4.57 9.77 -19.52
C ILE A 269 5.30 11.04 -19.11
N THR A 270 4.58 12.14 -18.88
CA THR A 270 5.18 13.39 -18.38
C THR A 270 5.89 13.17 -17.05
N ALA A 271 5.28 12.44 -16.13
CA ALA A 271 5.86 12.17 -14.83
C ALA A 271 7.09 11.26 -14.90
N LEU A 272 7.09 10.24 -15.77
CA LEU A 272 8.28 9.44 -16.02
C LEU A 272 9.43 10.26 -16.56
N ASN A 273 9.20 11.05 -17.62
CA ASN A 273 10.25 11.90 -18.21
C ASN A 273 10.77 12.96 -17.24
N TYR A 274 9.94 13.40 -16.29
CA TYR A 274 10.39 14.33 -15.25
C TYR A 274 11.38 13.67 -14.28
N LEU A 275 11.15 12.41 -13.90
CA LEU A 275 12.00 11.70 -12.95
C LEU A 275 13.21 11.02 -13.61
N TYR A 276 13.04 10.53 -14.82
CA TYR A 276 13.98 9.67 -15.52
C TYR A 276 14.01 9.98 -17.01
#